data_AF-A0A378U5K5-F1
#
_entry.id   AF-A0A378U5K5-F1
#
_cell.length_a   1.000
_cell.length_b   1.000
_cell.length_c   1.000
_cell.angle_alpha   90.00
_cell.angle_beta   90.00
_cell.angle_gamma   90.00
#
_symmetry.space_group_name_H-M   'P 1'
#
loop_
_entity.id
_entity.type
_entity.pdbx_description
1 polymer ?
#
loop_
_entity_poly.entity_id
_entity_poly.type
_entity_poly.pdbx_seq_one_letter_code
_entity_poly.pdbx_strand_id
1 'polypeptide(L)'
;MPRLLVAAVILNNCGVEYWHGGRRNIAVGEFIRPRNARRREFSAVERKVEANNMRVGYDTDCDPNRIYVTTDLELARGWAMNEILRADGGGALYRVRPEPTMSIEPDPDYPPTSFSARRARVLEVVEDPVQMSIDDADRAVCLKYSRWSDGTAMYDWEGYMLPPPELRSVAADPARYRHLGKWCPVPYGHRVGLLSDSSIRVVYQQDWPSP
;
A
#
# COMPACT_ATOMS: atom_id res chain seq x y z
N MET A 1 13.39 20.44 16.57
CA MET A 1 13.73 19.33 17.49
C MET A 1 12.66 18.24 17.37
N PRO A 2 12.96 17.03 16.83
CA PRO A 2 12.01 15.92 16.83
C PRO A 2 12.64 14.57 17.25
N ARG A 3 13.52 14.55 18.25
CA ARG A 3 14.14 13.28 18.74
C ARG A 3 13.35 12.56 19.83
N LEU A 4 12.32 13.20 20.40
CA LEU A 4 11.60 12.67 21.56
C LEU A 4 10.39 11.78 21.22
N LEU A 5 9.77 11.91 20.04
CA LEU A 5 8.67 11.01 19.65
C LEU A 5 9.15 9.61 19.23
N VAL A 6 10.40 9.49 18.75
CA VAL A 6 10.96 8.22 18.27
C VAL A 6 11.29 7.26 19.42
N ALA A 7 11.61 7.78 20.61
CA ALA A 7 12.00 6.96 21.76
C ALA A 7 10.81 6.21 22.41
N ALA A 8 9.58 6.73 22.29
CA ALA A 8 8.40 6.12 22.91
C ALA A 8 7.88 4.88 22.15
N VAL A 9 8.17 4.76 20.85
CA VAL A 9 7.82 3.57 20.05
C VAL A 9 8.79 2.41 20.28
N ILE A 10 10.00 2.68 20.80
CA ILE A 10 11.10 1.71 20.88
C ILE A 10 11.19 1.01 22.26
N LEU A 11 10.55 1.57 23.29
CA LEU A 11 10.67 1.08 24.68
C LEU A 11 9.37 0.42 25.17
N ASN A 12 9.03 -0.75 24.59
CA ASN A 12 8.23 -1.87 25.15
C ASN A 12 7.41 -2.57 24.06
N ASN A 13 8.04 -3.47 23.28
CA ASN A 13 7.35 -4.33 22.30
C ASN A 13 6.53 -5.48 22.93
N CYS A 14 6.24 -5.44 24.22
CA CYS A 14 5.31 -6.38 24.85
C CYS A 14 3.86 -5.92 24.57
N GLY A 15 3.30 -6.35 23.44
CA GLY A 15 1.87 -6.19 23.15
C GLY A 15 1.51 -5.67 21.76
N VAL A 16 2.49 -5.24 20.96
CA VAL A 16 2.24 -4.82 19.57
C VAL A 16 2.38 -6.02 18.64
N GLU A 17 1.29 -6.34 17.95
CA GLU A 17 1.29 -7.38 16.92
C GLU A 17 1.60 -6.77 15.56
N TYR A 18 2.54 -7.39 14.85
CA TYR A 18 2.85 -7.03 13.46
C TYR A 18 2.36 -8.14 12.54
N TRP A 19 1.82 -7.71 11.41
CA TRP A 19 1.26 -8.54 10.36
C TRP A 19 2.01 -8.31 9.06
N HIS A 20 2.17 -9.37 8.29
CA HIS A 20 2.71 -9.31 6.93
C HIS A 20 1.77 -10.06 6.00
N GLY A 21 1.25 -9.36 4.99
CA GLY A 21 0.62 -9.96 3.83
C GLY A 21 1.62 -10.11 2.72
N GLY A 22 1.81 -11.32 2.21
CA GLY A 22 2.85 -11.53 1.22
C GLY A 22 2.86 -12.93 0.61
N ARG A 23 4.03 -13.29 0.08
CA ARG A 23 4.21 -14.57 -0.61
C ARG A 23 4.01 -15.76 0.34
N ARG A 24 3.39 -16.81 -0.19
CA ARG A 24 3.09 -18.07 0.50
C ARG A 24 4.34 -18.90 0.80
N ASN A 25 4.15 -20.00 1.54
CA ASN A 25 5.16 -21.02 1.84
C ASN A 25 6.37 -20.52 2.65
N ILE A 26 6.14 -19.64 3.63
CA ILE A 26 7.15 -19.25 4.62
C ILE A 26 6.76 -19.90 5.95
N ALA A 27 7.58 -20.81 6.45
CA ALA A 27 7.24 -21.59 7.63
C ALA A 27 7.44 -20.78 8.93
N VAL A 28 6.77 -21.20 10.00
CA VAL A 28 7.00 -20.65 11.34
C VAL A 28 8.48 -20.78 11.71
N GLY A 29 9.05 -19.70 12.23
CA GLY A 29 10.47 -19.61 12.58
C GLY A 29 11.39 -19.11 11.46
N GLU A 30 10.95 -19.16 10.20
CA GLU A 30 11.69 -18.61 9.06
C GLU A 30 11.57 -17.09 8.97
N PHE A 31 12.41 -16.50 8.10
CA PHE A 31 12.41 -15.07 7.84
C PHE A 31 11.72 -14.72 6.53
N ILE A 32 10.78 -13.78 6.60
CA ILE A 32 10.36 -12.99 5.44
C ILE A 32 11.55 -12.10 5.04
N ARG A 33 11.99 -12.28 3.80
CA ARG A 33 13.16 -11.61 3.22
C ARG A 33 12.73 -10.51 2.24
N PRO A 34 13.49 -9.41 2.16
CA PRO A 34 13.21 -8.32 1.23
C PRO A 34 13.33 -8.79 -0.22
N ARG A 35 12.70 -8.04 -1.13
CA ARG A 35 12.60 -8.34 -2.57
C ARG A 35 13.97 -8.67 -3.18
N ASN A 36 15.00 -7.86 -2.91
CA ASN A 36 16.35 -8.05 -3.45
C ASN A 36 17.01 -9.35 -3.00
N ALA A 37 16.77 -9.79 -1.75
CA ALA A 37 17.35 -11.01 -1.21
C ALA A 37 16.73 -12.30 -1.79
N ARG A 38 15.63 -12.17 -2.56
CA ARG A 38 14.89 -13.28 -3.15
C ARG A 38 14.83 -13.23 -4.68
N ARG A 39 15.62 -12.40 -5.34
CA ARG A 39 15.61 -12.24 -6.82
C ARG A 39 15.69 -13.56 -7.60
N ARG A 40 16.41 -14.56 -7.09
CA ARG A 40 16.55 -15.89 -7.72
C ARG A 40 15.27 -16.73 -7.64
N GLU A 41 14.36 -16.38 -6.73
CA GLU A 41 13.10 -17.07 -6.45
C GLU A 41 11.90 -16.40 -7.13
N PHE A 42 12.12 -15.32 -7.90
CA PHE A 42 11.04 -14.60 -8.55
C PHE A 42 10.27 -15.48 -9.53
N SER A 43 8.94 -15.42 -9.45
CA SER A 43 8.02 -15.95 -10.46
C SER A 43 8.21 -15.23 -11.80
N ALA A 44 7.64 -15.80 -12.86
CA ALA A 44 7.67 -15.15 -14.18
C ALA A 44 7.00 -13.76 -14.15
N VAL A 45 5.93 -13.62 -13.36
CA VAL A 45 5.20 -12.36 -13.18
C VAL A 45 6.06 -11.35 -12.43
N GLU A 46 6.65 -11.73 -11.30
CA GLU A 46 7.56 -10.86 -10.53
C GLU A 46 8.74 -10.38 -11.37
N ARG A 47 9.34 -11.26 -12.20
CA ARG A 47 10.43 -10.88 -13.11
C ARG A 47 9.98 -9.86 -14.16
N LYS A 48 8.77 -10.00 -14.69
CA LYS A 48 8.21 -9.05 -15.67
C LYS A 48 7.96 -7.68 -15.03
N VAL A 49 7.39 -7.66 -13.82
CA VAL A 49 7.18 -6.42 -13.05
C VAL A 49 8.51 -5.76 -12.73
N GLU A 50 9.50 -6.52 -12.24
CA GLU A 50 10.83 -6.01 -11.95
C GLU A 50 11.51 -5.44 -13.20
N ALA A 51 11.42 -6.13 -14.35
CA ALA A 51 11.96 -5.65 -15.62
C ALA A 51 11.30 -4.34 -16.07
N ASN A 52 9.98 -4.19 -15.86
CA ASN A 52 9.29 -2.95 -16.13
C ASN A 52 9.75 -1.82 -15.20
N ASN A 53 9.82 -2.08 -13.88
CA ASN A 53 10.29 -1.10 -12.89
C ASN A 53 11.73 -0.64 -13.17
N MET A 54 12.63 -1.55 -13.54
CA MET A 54 13.99 -1.17 -13.95
C MET A 54 14.01 -0.27 -15.20
N ARG A 55 13.02 -0.37 -16.08
CA ARG A 55 12.91 0.45 -17.30
C ARG A 55 12.29 1.81 -17.03
N VAL A 56 11.27 1.89 -16.17
CA VAL A 56 10.50 3.12 -15.92
C VAL A 56 10.94 3.88 -14.66
N GLY A 57 11.86 3.31 -13.89
CA GLY A 57 12.20 3.77 -12.53
C GLY A 57 11.41 2.96 -11.48
N TYR A 58 12.05 2.74 -10.32
CA TYR A 58 11.30 2.25 -9.17
C TYR A 58 10.41 3.40 -8.68
N ASP A 59 9.18 3.08 -8.32
CA ASP A 59 8.40 3.97 -7.49
C ASP A 59 9.21 4.25 -6.22
N THR A 60 9.31 5.51 -5.81
CA THR A 60 10.14 5.91 -4.66
C THR A 60 9.68 5.29 -3.34
N ASP A 61 8.50 4.66 -3.38
CA ASP A 61 7.70 4.32 -2.22
C ASP A 61 7.97 2.85 -1.78
N CYS A 62 8.65 2.04 -2.60
CA CYS A 62 9.05 0.68 -2.25
C CYS A 62 10.58 0.45 -2.24
N ASP A 63 11.21 0.41 -1.06
CA ASP A 63 12.62 0.02 -0.91
C ASP A 63 12.77 -1.51 -1.08
N PRO A 64 13.44 -1.98 -2.16
CA PRO A 64 13.58 -3.41 -2.44
C PRO A 64 14.49 -4.15 -1.44
N ASN A 65 15.17 -3.43 -0.54
CA ASN A 65 16.00 -3.99 0.54
C ASN A 65 15.26 -4.11 1.87
N ARG A 66 13.99 -3.72 1.91
CA ARG A 66 13.14 -3.81 3.09
C ARG A 66 11.94 -4.73 2.85
N ILE A 67 11.35 -5.14 3.96
CA ILE A 67 10.02 -5.74 4.01
C ILE A 67 9.09 -4.74 4.67
N TYR A 68 7.80 -4.93 4.45
CA TYR A 68 6.75 -4.09 5.01
C TYR A 68 5.87 -4.93 5.93
N VAL A 69 5.56 -4.35 7.09
CA VAL A 69 4.73 -4.95 8.14
C VAL A 69 3.80 -3.88 8.69
N THR A 70 2.66 -4.29 9.20
CA THR A 70 1.67 -3.36 9.73
C THR A 70 1.06 -3.87 11.03
N THR A 71 0.57 -2.96 11.86
CA THR A 71 -0.26 -3.31 13.02
C THR A 71 -1.74 -3.44 12.66
N ASP A 72 -2.12 -3.19 11.40
CA ASP A 72 -3.48 -3.33 10.88
C ASP A 72 -3.61 -4.65 10.12
N LEU A 73 -4.30 -5.62 10.71
CA LEU A 73 -4.45 -6.98 10.17
C LEU A 73 -5.14 -6.97 8.80
N GLU A 74 -6.17 -6.13 8.62
CA GLU A 74 -6.90 -6.07 7.35
C GLU A 74 -6.08 -5.41 6.24
N LEU A 75 -5.26 -4.40 6.58
CA LEU A 75 -4.29 -3.86 5.63
C LEU A 75 -3.32 -4.94 5.14
N ALA A 76 -2.80 -5.77 6.05
CA ALA A 76 -1.95 -6.90 5.67
C ALA A 76 -2.69 -7.90 4.77
N ARG A 77 -3.94 -8.25 5.10
CA ARG A 77 -4.76 -9.14 4.26
C ARG A 77 -5.00 -8.56 2.86
N GLY A 78 -5.33 -7.28 2.76
CA GLY A 78 -5.51 -6.59 1.48
C GLY A 78 -4.24 -6.66 0.61
N TRP A 79 -3.07 -6.42 1.19
CA TRP A 79 -1.80 -6.53 0.46
C TRP A 79 -1.43 -7.97 0.05
N ALA A 80 -1.88 -8.99 0.79
CA ALA A 80 -1.74 -10.39 0.38
C ALA A 80 -2.58 -10.72 -0.88
N MET A 81 -3.55 -9.88 -1.23
CA MET A 81 -4.40 -10.01 -2.41
C MET A 81 -3.92 -9.17 -3.60
N ASN A 82 -2.70 -8.64 -3.60
CA ASN A 82 -2.21 -7.89 -4.75
C ASN A 82 -2.15 -8.74 -6.04
N GLU A 83 -2.19 -8.08 -7.20
CA GLU A 83 -2.28 -8.74 -8.50
C GLU A 83 -1.15 -9.76 -8.75
N ILE A 84 0.07 -9.44 -8.34
CA ILE A 84 1.24 -10.32 -8.53
C ILE A 84 1.05 -11.63 -7.76
N LEU A 85 0.68 -11.54 -6.49
CA LEU A 85 0.45 -12.73 -5.66
C LEU A 85 -0.75 -13.53 -6.14
N ARG A 86 -1.83 -12.87 -6.56
CA ARG A 86 -3.00 -13.53 -7.15
C ARG A 86 -2.66 -14.32 -8.40
N ALA A 87 -1.82 -13.77 -9.28
CA ALA A 87 -1.35 -14.46 -10.47
C ALA A 87 -0.53 -15.73 -10.13
N ASP A 88 0.10 -15.76 -8.95
CA ASP A 88 0.88 -16.88 -8.43
C ASP A 88 0.08 -17.79 -7.47
N GLY A 89 -1.25 -17.74 -7.49
CA GLY A 89 -2.13 -18.61 -6.69
C GLY A 89 -2.45 -18.08 -5.29
N GLY A 90 -2.33 -16.77 -5.08
CA GLY A 90 -2.70 -16.05 -3.86
C GLY A 90 -1.52 -15.71 -2.95
N GLY A 91 -1.76 -14.80 -1.99
CA GLY A 91 -0.84 -14.51 -0.88
C GLY A 91 -1.25 -15.20 0.41
N ALA A 92 -0.43 -15.06 1.43
CA ALA A 92 -0.66 -15.53 2.80
C ALA A 92 -0.53 -14.39 3.81
N LEU A 93 -1.23 -14.54 4.93
CA LEU A 93 -1.15 -13.66 6.09
C LEU A 93 -0.30 -14.31 7.18
N TYR A 94 0.65 -13.54 7.70
CA TYR A 94 1.54 -13.98 8.77
C TYR A 94 1.48 -13.03 9.95
N ARG A 95 1.49 -13.58 11.17
CA ARG A 95 1.90 -12.83 12.36
C ARG A 95 3.41 -12.90 12.48
N VAL A 96 4.04 -11.76 12.65
CA VAL A 96 5.50 -11.65 12.50
C VAL A 96 6.13 -10.83 13.60
N ARG A 97 7.45 -11.03 13.78
CA ARG A 97 8.30 -10.15 14.58
C ARG A 97 9.39 -9.54 13.71
N PRO A 98 9.38 -8.23 13.45
CA PRO A 98 10.47 -7.57 12.74
C PRO A 98 11.81 -7.73 13.47
N GLU A 99 12.87 -8.06 12.73
CA GLU A 99 14.20 -8.33 13.30
C GLU A 99 15.31 -7.71 12.41
N PRO A 100 16.30 -7.01 12.99
CA PRO A 100 16.36 -6.57 14.38
C PRO A 100 15.34 -5.45 14.65
N THR A 101 14.84 -5.35 15.88
CA THR A 101 13.86 -4.31 16.28
C THR A 101 14.32 -2.90 15.93
N MET A 102 15.63 -2.63 16.04
CA MET A 102 16.24 -1.33 15.67
C MET A 102 16.17 -0.99 14.17
N SER A 103 15.71 -1.91 13.31
CA SER A 103 15.52 -1.66 11.88
C SER A 103 14.10 -1.25 11.50
N ILE A 104 13.18 -1.22 12.46
CA ILE A 104 11.80 -0.79 12.24
C ILE A 104 11.78 0.72 12.02
N GLU A 105 11.27 1.14 10.87
CA GLU A 105 11.08 2.54 10.51
C GLU A 105 9.64 2.75 10.04
N PRO A 106 9.02 3.92 10.31
CA PRO A 106 7.69 4.22 9.78
C PRO A 106 7.66 4.12 8.26
N ASP A 107 6.57 3.57 7.73
CA ASP A 107 6.28 3.55 6.30
C ASP A 107 5.56 4.86 5.92
N PRO A 108 6.09 5.65 4.97
CA PRO A 108 5.49 6.92 4.56
C PRO A 108 4.12 6.76 3.89
N ASP A 109 3.79 5.58 3.37
CA ASP A 109 2.55 5.35 2.61
C ASP A 109 1.34 5.13 3.53
N TYR A 110 1.57 4.54 4.71
CA TYR A 110 0.50 4.18 5.67
C TYR A 110 0.81 4.59 7.12
N PRO A 111 1.18 5.86 7.40
CA PRO A 111 1.47 6.31 8.74
C PRO A 111 0.17 6.42 9.58
N PRO A 112 0.17 6.08 10.88
CA PRO A 112 1.26 5.50 11.68
C PRO A 112 1.21 3.96 11.78
N THR A 113 0.44 3.27 10.93
CA THR A 113 0.11 1.83 11.13
C THR A 113 1.00 0.87 10.37
N SER A 114 1.77 1.33 9.39
CA SER A 114 2.72 0.50 8.64
C SER A 114 4.16 0.92 8.91
N PHE A 115 5.05 -0.05 8.74
CA PHE A 115 6.46 0.05 9.05
C PHE A 115 7.26 -0.77 8.04
N SER A 116 8.48 -0.30 7.77
CA SER A 116 9.48 -1.06 7.05
C SER A 116 10.49 -1.68 8.02
N ALA A 117 11.05 -2.84 7.66
CA ALA A 117 12.11 -3.49 8.42
C ALA A 117 13.05 -4.27 7.49
N ARG A 118 14.23 -4.66 7.99
CA ARG A 118 15.18 -5.47 7.21
C ARG A 118 14.65 -6.87 6.87
N ARG A 119 13.94 -7.48 7.82
CA ARG A 119 13.29 -8.80 7.73
C ARG A 119 12.34 -8.96 8.91
N ALA A 120 11.50 -9.99 8.89
CA ALA A 120 10.69 -10.37 10.03
C ALA A 120 10.63 -11.89 10.16
N ARG A 121 10.65 -12.37 11.39
CA ARG A 121 10.48 -13.78 11.70
C ARG A 121 8.99 -14.11 11.71
N VAL A 122 8.60 -15.18 11.03
CA VAL A 122 7.23 -15.69 11.09
C VAL A 122 7.00 -16.34 12.45
N LEU A 123 6.01 -15.83 13.18
CA LEU A 123 5.57 -16.39 14.44
C LEU A 123 4.41 -17.37 14.22
N GLU A 124 3.58 -17.09 13.22
CA GLU A 124 2.38 -17.85 12.89
C GLU A 124 1.99 -17.63 11.42
N VAL A 125 1.54 -18.69 10.76
CA VAL A 125 0.85 -18.62 9.47
C VAL A 125 -0.64 -18.57 9.77
N VAL A 126 -1.26 -17.41 9.58
CA VAL A 126 -2.62 -17.13 10.05
C VAL A 126 -3.64 -17.56 9.00
N GLU A 127 -3.32 -17.31 7.72
CA GLU A 127 -4.20 -17.59 6.59
C GLU A 127 -3.35 -17.87 5.34
N ASP A 128 -3.49 -19.04 4.71
CA ASP A 128 -2.78 -19.42 3.48
C ASP A 128 -3.65 -20.36 2.61
N PRO A 129 -4.14 -19.92 1.43
CA PRO A 129 -4.09 -18.56 0.90
C PRO A 129 -5.18 -17.67 1.50
N VAL A 130 -4.92 -16.36 1.56
CA VAL A 130 -5.93 -15.36 1.98
C VAL A 130 -7.17 -15.44 1.09
N GLN A 131 -8.34 -15.53 1.73
CA GLN A 131 -9.66 -15.53 1.11
C GLN A 131 -10.35 -14.19 1.36
N MET A 132 -10.27 -13.30 0.38
CA MET A 132 -10.85 -11.97 0.42
C MET A 132 -11.30 -11.57 -0.99
N SER A 133 -12.41 -10.85 -1.12
CA SER A 133 -12.84 -10.34 -2.43
C SER A 133 -11.91 -9.20 -2.89
N ILE A 134 -11.90 -8.91 -4.19
CA ILE A 134 -11.08 -7.80 -4.71
C ILE A 134 -11.53 -6.46 -4.10
N ASP A 135 -12.85 -6.22 -4.03
CA ASP A 135 -13.41 -4.99 -3.46
C ASP A 135 -13.08 -4.85 -1.97
N ASP A 136 -13.05 -5.96 -1.21
CA ASP A 136 -12.65 -5.93 0.20
C ASP A 136 -11.15 -5.66 0.38
N ALA A 137 -10.32 -6.23 -0.49
CA ALA A 137 -8.88 -5.98 -0.47
C ALA A 137 -8.57 -4.52 -0.80
N ASP A 138 -9.15 -3.98 -1.87
CA ASP A 138 -8.99 -2.58 -2.25
C ASP A 138 -9.53 -1.65 -1.16
N ARG A 139 -10.68 -1.99 -0.55
CA ARG A 139 -11.21 -1.24 0.60
C ARG A 139 -10.25 -1.23 1.79
N ALA A 140 -9.63 -2.37 2.12
CA ALA A 140 -8.69 -2.48 3.23
C ALA A 140 -7.42 -1.64 3.00
N VAL A 141 -6.95 -1.53 1.75
CA VAL A 141 -5.77 -0.75 1.37
C VAL A 141 -6.08 0.74 1.18
N CYS A 142 -7.26 1.09 0.64
CA CYS A 142 -7.55 2.46 0.22
C CYS A 142 -8.34 3.29 1.23
N LEU A 143 -9.43 2.75 1.81
CA LEU A 143 -10.46 3.56 2.48
C LEU A 143 -9.91 4.44 3.62
N LYS A 144 -9.02 3.88 4.44
CA LYS A 144 -8.43 4.57 5.60
C LYS A 144 -7.21 5.42 5.23
N TYR A 145 -6.53 5.08 4.16
CA TYR A 145 -5.14 5.49 3.92
C TYR A 145 -4.97 6.44 2.74
N SER A 146 -5.82 6.34 1.72
CA SER A 146 -5.81 7.27 0.60
C SER A 146 -6.44 8.60 1.02
N ARG A 147 -5.60 9.62 1.14
CA ARG A 147 -5.98 10.98 1.52
C ARG A 147 -5.57 11.99 0.45
N TRP A 148 -6.36 13.04 0.31
CA TRP A 148 -5.97 14.20 -0.48
C TRP A 148 -4.85 14.99 0.21
N SER A 149 -4.27 15.95 -0.51
CA SER A 149 -3.19 16.84 -0.03
C SER A 149 -3.54 17.61 1.25
N ASP A 150 -4.82 17.87 1.51
CA ASP A 150 -5.34 18.51 2.72
C ASP A 150 -5.68 17.54 3.86
N GLY A 151 -5.37 16.24 3.70
CA GLY A 151 -5.62 15.19 4.68
C GLY A 151 -7.05 14.63 4.68
N THR A 152 -7.95 15.13 3.83
CA THR A 152 -9.32 14.61 3.73
C THR A 152 -9.37 13.26 2.99
N ALA A 153 -10.47 12.52 3.15
CA ALA A 153 -10.64 11.21 2.51
C ALA A 153 -10.68 11.33 0.98
N MET A 154 -9.98 10.40 0.29
CA MET A 154 -10.04 10.29 -1.16
C MET A 154 -11.30 9.57 -1.65
N TYR A 155 -11.84 8.64 -0.85
CA TYR A 155 -13.00 7.82 -1.20
C TYR A 155 -14.10 7.93 -0.15
N ASP A 156 -15.34 7.73 -0.59
CA ASP A 156 -16.46 7.45 0.29
C ASP A 156 -16.44 5.99 0.78
N TRP A 157 -17.40 5.62 1.63
CA TRP A 157 -17.49 4.28 2.21
C TRP A 157 -17.83 3.18 1.18
N GLU A 158 -18.37 3.56 0.02
CA GLU A 158 -18.67 2.65 -1.08
C GLU A 158 -17.47 2.42 -2.01
N GLY A 159 -16.41 3.23 -1.82
CA GLY A 159 -15.17 3.20 -2.60
C GLY A 159 -15.14 4.18 -3.76
N TYR A 160 -16.11 5.07 -3.90
CA TYR A 160 -16.11 6.07 -4.96
C TYR A 160 -15.33 7.32 -4.57
N MET A 161 -14.62 7.88 -5.54
CA MET A 161 -13.77 9.03 -5.33
C MET A 161 -14.58 10.26 -4.90
N LEU A 162 -14.10 10.95 -3.86
CA LEU A 162 -14.62 12.24 -3.41
C LEU A 162 -13.90 13.38 -4.15
N PRO A 163 -14.54 14.56 -4.29
CA PRO A 163 -13.91 15.70 -4.94
C PRO A 163 -12.57 16.09 -4.28
N PRO A 164 -11.48 16.20 -5.06
CA PRO A 164 -10.21 16.70 -4.54
C PRO A 164 -10.35 18.18 -4.14
N PRO A 165 -9.52 18.67 -3.20
CA PRO A 165 -9.63 20.02 -2.64
C PRO A 165 -9.73 21.12 -3.71
N GLU A 166 -8.95 21.00 -4.77
CA GLU A 166 -8.83 21.99 -5.85
C GLU A 166 -10.10 22.09 -6.70
N LEU A 167 -10.94 21.05 -6.72
CA LEU A 167 -12.18 21.01 -7.53
C LEU A 167 -13.44 21.26 -6.70
N ARG A 168 -13.36 21.41 -5.37
CA ARG A 168 -14.54 21.59 -4.51
C ARG A 168 -15.32 22.88 -4.79
N SER A 169 -14.71 23.90 -5.36
CA SER A 169 -15.41 25.15 -5.72
C SER A 169 -16.16 25.08 -7.05
N VAL A 170 -15.77 24.15 -7.95
CA VAL A 170 -16.26 24.10 -9.34
C VAL A 170 -16.91 22.77 -9.74
N ALA A 171 -16.65 21.69 -9.00
CA ALA A 171 -17.16 20.35 -9.22
C ALA A 171 -17.29 19.60 -7.87
N ALA A 172 -18.10 20.16 -6.96
CA ALA A 172 -18.28 19.65 -5.60
C ALA A 172 -19.14 18.38 -5.49
N ASP A 173 -19.95 18.07 -6.50
CA ASP A 173 -20.89 16.94 -6.47
C ASP A 173 -20.13 15.60 -6.60
N PRO A 174 -20.11 14.74 -5.55
CA PRO A 174 -19.45 13.45 -5.60
C PRO A 174 -20.03 12.51 -6.66
N ALA A 175 -21.29 12.67 -7.06
CA ALA A 175 -21.91 11.82 -8.09
C ALA A 175 -21.17 11.92 -9.44
N ARG A 176 -20.54 13.08 -9.72
CA ARG A 176 -19.76 13.30 -10.95
C ARG A 176 -18.44 12.53 -11.01
N TYR A 177 -18.03 11.85 -9.94
CA TYR A 177 -16.79 11.09 -9.87
C TYR A 177 -17.03 9.57 -9.93
N ARG A 178 -18.28 9.11 -9.78
CA ARG A 178 -18.60 7.67 -9.72
C ARG A 178 -18.23 6.90 -10.99
N HIS A 179 -18.21 7.57 -12.15
CA HIS A 179 -17.82 6.96 -13.42
C HIS A 179 -16.35 6.55 -13.48
N LEU A 180 -15.50 7.09 -12.60
CA LEU A 180 -14.10 6.67 -12.47
C LEU A 180 -13.98 5.22 -11.96
N GLY A 181 -15.06 4.69 -11.37
CA GLY A 181 -15.08 3.37 -10.76
C GLY A 181 -14.67 3.42 -9.29
N LYS A 182 -14.84 2.27 -8.62
CA LYS A 182 -14.41 2.11 -7.23
C LYS A 182 -12.89 2.06 -7.13
N TRP A 183 -12.36 2.65 -6.05
CA TRP A 183 -10.94 2.63 -5.69
C TRP A 183 -10.01 3.08 -6.82
N CYS A 184 -10.52 3.97 -7.70
CA CYS A 184 -9.79 4.43 -8.87
C CYS A 184 -8.48 5.12 -8.45
N PRO A 185 -7.31 4.55 -8.77
CA PRO A 185 -6.05 5.08 -8.30
C PRO A 185 -5.73 6.42 -8.97
N VAL A 186 -4.98 7.26 -8.27
CA VAL A 186 -4.33 8.45 -8.83
C VAL A 186 -2.82 8.21 -8.78
N PRO A 187 -2.22 7.68 -9.87
CA PRO A 187 -0.80 7.33 -9.86
C PRO A 187 0.09 8.55 -9.64
N TYR A 188 1.34 8.33 -9.22
CA TYR A 188 2.32 9.40 -9.12
C TYR A 188 2.42 10.21 -10.43
N GLY A 189 2.54 11.53 -10.30
CA GLY A 189 2.54 12.46 -11.44
C GLY A 189 1.18 12.63 -12.13
N HIS A 190 0.10 12.04 -11.60
CA HIS A 190 -1.26 12.27 -12.07
C HIS A 190 -2.07 13.06 -11.05
N ARG A 191 -3.20 13.61 -11.51
CA ARG A 191 -4.18 14.32 -10.69
C ARG A 191 -5.58 14.13 -11.25
N VAL A 192 -6.58 14.40 -10.43
CA VAL A 192 -7.97 14.46 -10.90
C VAL A 192 -8.25 15.86 -11.42
N GLY A 193 -8.71 15.97 -12.67
CA GLY A 193 -8.92 17.24 -13.36
C GLY A 193 -10.29 17.36 -13.99
N LEU A 194 -10.81 18.59 -14.04
CA LEU A 194 -12.00 18.99 -14.80
C LEU A 194 -11.58 19.53 -16.18
N LEU A 195 -11.89 18.80 -17.24
CA LEU A 195 -11.52 19.17 -18.61
C LEU A 195 -12.49 20.21 -19.22
N SER A 196 -12.10 20.77 -20.37
CA SER A 196 -12.89 21.80 -21.08
C SER A 196 -14.27 21.31 -21.54
N ASP A 197 -14.42 20.00 -21.78
CA ASP A 197 -15.69 19.33 -22.06
C ASP A 197 -16.53 19.07 -20.79
N SER A 198 -16.12 19.64 -19.64
CA SER A 198 -16.70 19.42 -18.31
C SER A 198 -16.60 17.98 -17.78
N SER A 199 -15.82 17.11 -18.43
CA SER A 199 -15.56 15.76 -17.93
C SER A 199 -14.51 15.76 -16.81
N ILE A 200 -14.67 14.86 -15.85
CA ILE A 200 -13.69 14.62 -14.79
C ILE A 200 -12.87 13.39 -15.15
N ARG A 201 -11.54 13.52 -15.13
CA ARG A 201 -10.61 12.43 -15.46
C ARG A 201 -9.38 12.47 -14.57
N VAL A 202 -8.75 11.31 -14.39
CA VAL A 202 -7.37 11.23 -13.92
C VAL A 202 -6.47 11.54 -15.11
N VAL A 203 -5.63 12.57 -14.98
CA VAL A 203 -4.79 13.09 -16.05
C VAL A 203 -3.35 13.26 -15.57
N TYR A 204 -2.40 13.12 -16.49
CA TYR A 204 -1.00 13.37 -16.19
C TYR A 204 -0.78 14.86 -15.91
N GLN A 205 0.00 15.20 -14.89
CA GLN A 205 0.14 16.56 -14.39
C GLN A 205 0.74 17.53 -15.42
N GLN A 206 1.54 17.04 -16.38
CA GLN A 206 2.09 17.86 -17.47
C GLN A 206 1.07 18.16 -18.59
N ASP A 207 0.02 17.33 -18.73
CA ASP A 207 -1.03 17.55 -19.74
C ASP A 207 -2.08 18.57 -19.25
N TRP A 208 -1.90 19.08 -18.04
CA TRP A 208 -2.75 20.13 -17.50
C TRP A 208 -2.21 21.51 -17.88
N PRO A 209 -3.03 22.39 -18.48
CA PRO A 209 -2.60 23.76 -18.72
C PRO A 209 -2.34 24.44 -17.37
N SER A 210 -1.10 24.89 -17.14
CA SER A 210 -0.80 25.80 -16.03
C SER A 210 -1.80 26.96 -16.04
N PRO A 211 -2.28 27.40 -14.86
CA PRO A 211 -3.17 28.56 -14.78
C PRO A 211 -2.56 29.81 -15.43
#